data_AF-A0A7S4RAG7-F1
#
_entry.id   AF-A0A7S4RAG7-F1
#
_cell.length_a   1.000
_cell.length_b   1.000
_cell.length_c   1.000
_cell.angle_alpha   90.00
_cell.angle_beta   90.00
_cell.angle_gamma   90.00
#
_symmetry.space_group_name_H-M   'P 1'
#
loop_
_entity.id
_entity.type
_entity.pdbx_description
1 polymer ?
#
loop_
_entity_poly.entity_id
_entity_poly.type
_entity_poly.pdbx_seq_one_letter_code
_entity_poly.pdbx_strand_id
1 'polypeptide(L)'
;MERLYEETGDEYVRPNRISHASVINALSKQGDFVSAQKAQDILEKMEERGQHSDDDDSVRPDIVCYTSVIDAWARSNSEDAGVYAEELFRRVDTLFKETGDERLKPNSRTYCSVINALGRSRAQGSAERAEQFLRQMERKYDQYHEELIKPTTILYNALIDAYARSPLVDKAERAHALLVQMREQSDIEGREYLQPDVITYKCIW
;
A
#
# COMPACT_ATOMS: atom_id res chain seq x y z
N MET A 1 -9.03 22.96 -11.81
CA MET A 1 -9.68 22.90 -10.48
C MET A 1 -8.83 23.60 -9.44
N GLU A 2 -7.63 23.10 -9.11
CA GLU A 2 -6.76 23.73 -8.09
C GLU A 2 -6.28 25.14 -8.49
N ARG A 3 -5.78 25.33 -9.73
CA ARG A 3 -5.44 26.66 -10.28
C ARG A 3 -6.61 27.64 -10.37
N LEU A 4 -7.83 27.12 -10.58
CA LEU A 4 -9.02 27.96 -10.68
C LEU A 4 -9.43 28.45 -9.29
N TYR A 5 -9.34 27.59 -8.26
CA TYR A 5 -9.60 27.99 -6.87
C TYR A 5 -8.57 29.01 -6.35
N GLU A 6 -7.28 28.83 -6.66
CA GLU A 6 -6.22 29.78 -6.31
C GLU A 6 -6.41 31.16 -6.98
N GLU A 7 -7.08 31.21 -8.14
CA GLU A 7 -7.35 32.44 -8.90
C GLU A 7 -8.70 33.10 -8.55
N THR A 8 -9.73 32.32 -8.18
CA THR A 8 -11.11 32.85 -8.01
C THR A 8 -11.57 33.00 -6.56
N GLY A 9 -10.95 32.32 -5.59
CA GLY A 9 -11.38 32.37 -4.18
C GLY A 9 -12.82 31.91 -3.93
N ASP A 10 -13.41 31.17 -4.88
CA ASP A 10 -14.82 30.79 -4.87
C ASP A 10 -15.04 29.54 -4.01
N GLU A 11 -15.85 29.69 -2.96
CA GLU A 11 -16.14 28.68 -1.94
C GLU A 11 -16.81 27.42 -2.53
N TYR A 12 -17.46 27.55 -3.69
CA TYR A 12 -18.10 26.45 -4.42
C TYR A 12 -17.14 25.57 -5.25
N VAL A 13 -15.89 25.99 -5.43
CA VAL A 13 -14.84 25.25 -6.19
C VAL A 13 -13.82 24.60 -5.25
N ARG A 14 -14.07 24.65 -3.93
CA ARG A 14 -13.17 24.10 -2.91
C ARG A 14 -12.93 22.60 -3.17
N PRO A 15 -11.68 22.19 -3.45
CA PRO A 15 -11.35 20.78 -3.61
C PRO A 15 -11.67 20.02 -2.32
N ASN A 16 -12.56 19.05 -2.42
CA ASN A 16 -12.87 18.13 -1.33
C ASN A 16 -12.03 16.85 -1.42
N ARG A 17 -12.06 16.00 -0.39
CA ARG A 17 -11.36 14.71 -0.34
C ARG A 17 -11.58 13.86 -1.60
N ILE A 18 -12.80 13.80 -2.12
CA ILE A 18 -13.12 13.00 -3.32
C ILE A 18 -12.37 13.53 -4.54
N SER A 19 -12.28 14.85 -4.68
CA SER A 19 -11.55 15.50 -5.77
C SER A 19 -10.06 15.17 -5.70
N HIS A 20 -9.45 15.30 -4.52
CA HIS A 20 -8.05 14.96 -4.32
C HIS A 20 -7.77 13.47 -4.50
N ALA A 21 -8.59 12.59 -3.91
CA ALA A 21 -8.46 11.13 -4.06
C ALA A 21 -8.55 10.70 -5.54
N SER A 22 -9.41 11.35 -6.32
CA SER A 22 -9.53 11.09 -7.76
C SER A 22 -8.28 11.49 -8.52
N VAL A 23 -7.68 12.64 -8.19
CA VAL A 23 -6.42 13.10 -8.79
C VAL A 23 -5.27 12.17 -8.40
N ILE A 24 -5.14 11.82 -7.12
CA ILE A 24 -4.10 10.90 -6.64
C ILE A 24 -4.24 9.53 -7.33
N ASN A 25 -5.46 9.00 -7.47
CA ASN A 25 -5.70 7.73 -8.17
C ASN A 25 -5.45 7.83 -9.69
N ALA A 26 -5.62 9.01 -10.29
CA ALA A 26 -5.23 9.23 -11.68
C ALA A 26 -3.69 9.24 -11.83
N LEU A 27 -2.99 9.91 -10.90
CA LEU A 27 -1.53 9.96 -10.85
C LEU A 27 -0.93 8.57 -10.59
N SER A 28 -1.54 7.76 -9.72
CA SER A 28 -1.05 6.41 -9.44
C SER A 28 -1.07 5.52 -10.67
N LYS A 29 -2.01 5.73 -11.60
CA LYS A 29 -2.10 4.99 -12.86
C LYS A 29 -1.07 5.41 -13.91
N GLN A 30 -0.46 6.58 -13.79
CA GLN A 30 0.58 7.05 -14.72
C GLN A 30 1.88 6.26 -14.54
N GLY A 31 2.22 5.90 -13.30
CA GLY A 31 3.34 5.01 -13.00
C GLY A 31 4.72 5.60 -13.27
N ASP A 32 4.85 6.93 -13.27
CA ASP A 32 6.15 7.61 -13.31
C ASP A 32 6.50 8.24 -11.95
N PHE A 33 7.79 8.52 -11.76
CA PHE A 33 8.32 9.12 -10.51
C PHE A 33 7.70 10.49 -10.22
N VAL A 34 7.52 11.32 -11.25
CA VAL A 34 7.00 12.68 -11.12
C VAL A 34 5.56 12.66 -10.60
N SER A 35 4.77 11.69 -11.05
CA SER A 35 3.38 11.51 -10.65
C SER A 35 3.27 10.98 -9.23
N ALA A 36 4.17 10.08 -8.83
CA ALA A 36 4.26 9.62 -7.45
C ALA A 36 4.64 10.78 -6.50
N GLN A 37 5.60 11.62 -6.89
CA GLN A 37 5.98 12.81 -6.12
C GLN A 37 4.80 13.80 -6.02
N LYS A 38 4.14 14.12 -7.14
CA LYS A 38 2.93 14.97 -7.12
C LYS A 38 1.82 14.40 -6.26
N ALA A 39 1.61 13.09 -6.29
CA ALA A 39 0.62 12.42 -5.46
C ALA A 39 0.95 12.58 -3.97
N GLN A 40 2.22 12.51 -3.60
CA GLN A 40 2.69 12.78 -2.25
C GLN A 40 2.52 14.26 -1.86
N ASP A 41 2.91 15.21 -2.73
CA ASP A 41 2.74 16.64 -2.46
C ASP A 41 1.28 17.00 -2.20
N ILE A 42 0.35 16.38 -2.94
CA ILE A 42 -1.10 16.57 -2.73
C ILE A 42 -1.53 16.02 -1.37
N LEU A 43 -1.02 14.85 -0.98
CA LEU A 43 -1.34 14.23 0.31
C LEU A 43 -0.85 15.11 1.48
N GLU A 44 0.37 15.63 1.41
CA GLU A 44 0.93 16.51 2.44
C GLU A 44 0.10 17.79 2.58
N LYS A 45 -0.31 18.40 1.45
CA LYS A 45 -1.24 19.55 1.46
C LYS A 45 -2.60 19.22 2.09
N MET A 46 -3.12 18.01 1.89
CA MET A 46 -4.38 17.57 2.52
C MET A 46 -4.23 17.45 4.04
N GLU A 47 -3.09 16.95 4.52
CA GLU A 47 -2.80 16.85 5.95
C GLU A 47 -2.64 18.24 6.61
N GLU A 48 -1.90 19.14 5.97
CA GLU A 48 -1.72 20.52 6.46
C GLU A 48 -3.06 21.26 6.60
N ARG A 49 -3.94 21.14 5.59
CA ARG A 49 -5.28 21.74 5.65
C ARG A 49 -6.15 21.08 6.71
N GLY A 50 -6.09 19.75 6.85
CA GLY A 50 -6.87 19.00 7.83
C GLY A 50 -6.50 19.26 9.30
N GLN A 51 -5.33 19.83 9.57
CA GLN A 51 -4.89 20.21 10.93
C GLN A 51 -5.50 21.53 11.43
N HIS A 52 -5.97 22.40 10.54
CA HIS A 52 -6.58 23.67 10.93
C HIS A 52 -7.98 23.39 11.50
N SER A 53 -8.19 23.68 12.78
CA SER A 53 -9.35 23.27 13.59
C SER A 53 -10.71 23.83 13.14
N ASP A 54 -10.71 24.82 12.24
CA ASP A 54 -11.91 25.41 11.63
C ASP A 54 -12.28 24.79 10.26
N ASP A 55 -11.42 23.90 9.71
CA ASP A 55 -11.62 23.33 8.38
C ASP A 55 -12.46 22.05 8.39
N ASP A 56 -13.35 21.98 7.40
CA ASP A 56 -14.25 20.89 7.09
C ASP A 56 -13.51 19.53 7.07
N ASP A 57 -13.97 18.58 7.90
CA ASP A 57 -13.49 17.18 7.96
C ASP A 57 -13.52 16.51 6.56
N SER A 58 -14.20 17.13 5.60
CA SER A 58 -14.19 16.76 4.18
C SER A 58 -12.86 16.88 3.45
N VAL A 59 -11.82 17.52 4.01
CA VAL A 59 -10.50 17.68 3.34
C VAL A 59 -9.45 16.72 3.90
N ARG A 60 -9.68 16.12 5.08
CA ARG A 60 -8.72 15.19 5.70
C ARG A 60 -8.48 13.95 4.84
N PRO A 61 -7.23 13.51 4.69
CA PRO A 61 -6.91 12.30 3.95
C PRO A 61 -7.42 11.06 4.69
N ASP A 62 -7.88 10.08 3.93
CA ASP A 62 -8.30 8.77 4.42
C ASP A 62 -7.33 7.68 3.93
N ILE A 63 -7.57 6.42 4.34
CA ILE A 63 -6.75 5.28 3.92
C ILE A 63 -6.71 5.12 2.39
N VAL A 64 -7.74 5.55 1.65
CA VAL A 64 -7.78 5.49 0.18
C VAL A 64 -6.75 6.45 -0.41
N CYS A 65 -6.61 7.65 0.15
CA CYS A 65 -5.59 8.62 -0.24
C CYS A 65 -4.18 8.05 -0.01
N TYR A 66 -3.87 7.59 1.21
CA TYR A 66 -2.57 6.97 1.52
C TYR A 66 -2.27 5.76 0.64
N THR A 67 -3.25 4.86 0.50
CA THR A 67 -3.08 3.66 -0.34
C THR A 67 -2.80 4.04 -1.79
N SER A 68 -3.46 5.07 -2.32
CA SER A 68 -3.26 5.52 -3.70
C SER A 68 -1.87 6.15 -3.93
N VAL A 69 -1.33 6.87 -2.93
CA VAL A 69 0.06 7.38 -3.00
C VAL A 69 1.07 6.24 -2.92
N ILE A 70 0.86 5.28 -2.02
CA ILE A 70 1.70 4.06 -1.95
C ILE A 70 1.66 3.30 -3.27
N ASP A 71 0.48 3.18 -3.88
CA ASP A 71 0.25 2.52 -5.18
C ASP A 71 0.95 3.26 -6.33
N ALA A 72 1.04 4.60 -6.24
CA ALA A 72 1.80 5.43 -7.17
C ALA A 72 3.31 5.17 -7.05
N TRP A 73 3.85 5.16 -5.82
CA TRP A 73 5.23 4.78 -5.54
C TRP A 73 5.54 3.35 -6.00
N ALA A 74 4.64 2.41 -5.77
CA ALA A 74 4.81 1.02 -6.21
C ALA A 74 4.87 0.85 -7.74
N ARG A 75 4.33 1.80 -8.51
CA ARG A 75 4.38 1.79 -9.98
C ARG A 75 5.49 2.65 -10.57
N SER A 76 6.03 3.61 -9.83
CA SER A 76 7.07 4.52 -10.32
C SER A 76 8.41 3.83 -10.62
N ASN A 77 8.57 2.59 -10.14
CA ASN A 77 9.79 1.78 -10.29
C ASN A 77 11.04 2.50 -9.76
N SER A 78 10.85 3.42 -8.81
CA SER A 78 11.93 4.10 -8.10
C SER A 78 12.65 3.11 -7.20
N GLU A 79 13.97 3.24 -7.09
CA GLU A 79 14.77 2.38 -6.19
C GLU A 79 14.34 2.55 -4.73
N ASP A 80 13.98 3.78 -4.35
CA ASP A 80 13.52 4.15 -3.01
C ASP A 80 12.00 4.00 -2.80
N ALA A 81 11.26 3.51 -3.80
CA ALA A 81 9.80 3.34 -3.70
C ALA A 81 9.38 2.54 -2.46
N GLY A 82 10.16 1.52 -2.09
CA GLY A 82 9.93 0.72 -0.90
C GLY A 82 10.03 1.54 0.39
N VAL A 83 11.01 2.44 0.49
CA VAL A 83 11.23 3.30 1.67
C VAL A 83 10.05 4.25 1.84
N TYR A 84 9.64 4.94 0.76
CA TYR A 84 8.49 5.85 0.80
C TYR A 84 7.19 5.12 1.15
N ALA A 85 6.98 3.92 0.61
CA ALA A 85 5.81 3.10 0.93
C ALA A 85 5.76 2.70 2.42
N GLU A 86 6.89 2.30 3.00
CA GLU A 86 6.99 1.95 4.41
C GLU A 86 6.77 3.15 5.33
N GLU A 87 7.31 4.31 4.97
CA GLU A 87 7.14 5.54 5.71
C GLU A 87 5.67 5.98 5.74
N LEU A 88 5.00 5.98 4.59
CA LEU A 88 3.58 6.30 4.48
C LEU A 88 2.72 5.29 5.25
N PHE A 89 3.05 4.00 5.20
CA PHE A 89 2.35 2.99 6.00
C PHE A 89 2.50 3.24 7.51
N ARG A 90 3.72 3.53 7.96
CA ARG A 90 3.99 3.82 9.38
C ARG A 90 3.26 5.08 9.83
N ARG A 91 3.23 6.11 8.98
CA ARG A 91 2.49 7.35 9.23
C ARG A 91 1.00 7.08 9.44
N VAL A 92 0.35 6.36 8.53
CA VAL A 92 -1.09 6.06 8.65
C VAL A 92 -1.41 5.11 9.82
N ASP A 93 -0.55 4.13 10.13
CA ASP A 93 -0.72 3.23 11.28
C ASP A 93 -0.54 3.97 12.62
N THR A 94 0.37 4.94 12.70
CA THR A 94 0.50 5.84 13.87
C THR A 94 -0.71 6.73 14.02
N LEU A 95 -1.15 7.40 12.94
CA LEU A 95 -2.34 8.27 12.99
C LEU A 95 -3.59 7.50 13.40
N PHE A 96 -3.79 6.28 12.91
CA PHE A 96 -4.88 5.42 13.34
C PHE A 96 -4.82 5.09 14.84
N LYS A 97 -3.64 4.77 15.38
CA LYS A 97 -3.47 4.48 16.82
C LYS A 97 -3.68 5.69 17.71
N GLU A 98 -3.29 6.88 17.25
CA GLU A 98 -3.41 8.13 18.02
C GLU A 98 -4.84 8.68 18.00
N THR A 99 -5.51 8.61 16.84
CA THR A 99 -6.83 9.21 16.65
C THR A 99 -7.99 8.23 16.85
N GLY A 100 -7.75 6.93 16.67
CA GLY A 100 -8.80 5.90 16.59
C GLY A 100 -9.71 6.07 15.37
N ASP A 101 -9.35 6.86 14.37
CA ASP A 101 -10.18 7.11 13.20
C ASP A 101 -10.18 5.89 12.26
N GLU A 102 -11.29 5.14 12.25
CA GLU A 102 -11.49 3.97 11.39
C GLU A 102 -11.27 4.27 9.90
N ARG A 103 -11.39 5.52 9.45
CA ARG A 103 -11.12 5.91 8.04
C ARG A 103 -9.63 5.79 7.68
N LEU A 104 -8.75 5.74 8.67
CA LEU A 104 -7.30 5.59 8.49
C LEU A 104 -6.85 4.13 8.65
N LYS A 105 -7.74 3.20 9.03
CA LYS A 105 -7.37 1.83 9.33
C LYS A 105 -6.75 1.13 8.10
N PRO A 106 -5.47 0.70 8.16
CA PRO A 106 -4.84 -0.01 7.05
C PRO A 106 -5.55 -1.34 6.74
N ASN A 107 -5.75 -1.61 5.45
CA ASN A 107 -6.44 -2.82 4.98
C ASN A 107 -5.55 -3.64 4.03
N SER A 108 -6.06 -4.80 3.59
CA SER A 108 -5.38 -5.75 2.71
C SER A 108 -4.79 -5.09 1.44
N ARG A 109 -5.49 -4.09 0.88
CA ARG A 109 -5.00 -3.33 -0.28
C ARG A 109 -3.79 -2.46 0.08
N THR A 110 -3.80 -1.83 1.25
CA THR A 110 -2.66 -1.02 1.74
C THR A 110 -1.42 -1.91 1.92
N TYR A 111 -1.54 -3.06 2.59
CA TYR A 111 -0.44 -4.02 2.74
C TYR A 111 0.08 -4.53 1.39
N CYS A 112 -0.83 -4.90 0.49
CA CYS A 112 -0.47 -5.34 -0.85
C CYS A 112 0.30 -4.26 -1.62
N SER A 113 -0.09 -2.99 -1.49
CA SER A 113 0.57 -1.87 -2.16
C SER A 113 2.00 -1.67 -1.63
N VAL A 114 2.20 -1.78 -0.32
CA VAL A 114 3.54 -1.71 0.31
C VAL A 114 4.43 -2.87 -0.12
N ILE A 115 3.91 -4.11 -0.09
CA ILE A 115 4.65 -5.30 -0.53
C ILE A 115 5.03 -5.20 -2.01
N ASN A 116 4.14 -4.70 -2.87
CA ASN A 116 4.44 -4.45 -4.27
C ASN A 116 5.54 -3.38 -4.46
N ALA A 117 5.50 -2.30 -3.66
CA ALA A 117 6.53 -1.27 -3.70
C ALA A 117 7.91 -1.82 -3.28
N LEU A 118 7.94 -2.59 -2.19
CA LEU A 118 9.15 -3.26 -1.71
C LEU A 118 9.67 -4.30 -2.70
N GLY A 119 8.80 -5.09 -3.32
CA GLY A 119 9.19 -6.11 -4.29
C GLY A 119 9.75 -5.56 -5.60
N ARG A 120 9.39 -4.32 -5.96
CA ARG A 120 9.95 -3.61 -7.12
C ARG A 120 11.14 -2.72 -6.76
N SER A 121 11.32 -2.41 -5.48
CA SER A 121 12.49 -1.69 -4.99
C SER A 121 13.75 -2.54 -5.17
N ARG A 122 14.83 -1.90 -5.60
CA ARG A 122 16.16 -2.51 -5.70
C ARG A 122 16.98 -2.37 -4.41
N ALA A 123 16.42 -1.74 -3.38
CA ALA A 123 17.11 -1.57 -2.12
C ALA A 123 17.39 -2.94 -1.47
N GLN A 124 18.56 -3.03 -0.83
CA GLN A 124 18.97 -4.24 -0.14
C GLN A 124 17.97 -4.56 1.00
N GLY A 125 17.59 -5.83 1.12
CA GLY A 125 16.67 -6.27 2.16
C GLY A 125 15.20 -5.95 1.90
N SER A 126 14.82 -5.44 0.72
CA SER A 126 13.42 -5.09 0.43
C SER A 126 12.49 -6.31 0.39
N ALA A 127 12.97 -7.47 -0.09
CA ALA A 127 12.17 -8.70 -0.11
C ALA A 127 11.88 -9.21 1.32
N GLU A 128 12.88 -9.17 2.19
CA GLU A 128 12.76 -9.56 3.60
C GLU A 128 11.85 -8.60 4.37
N ARG A 129 11.92 -7.30 4.08
CA ARG A 129 10.96 -6.32 4.64
C ARG A 129 9.54 -6.59 4.15
N ALA A 130 9.35 -6.90 2.86
CA ALA A 130 8.04 -7.27 2.32
C ALA A 130 7.47 -8.53 3.02
N GLU A 131 8.33 -9.50 3.30
CA GLU A 131 7.96 -10.70 4.06
C GLU A 131 7.53 -10.35 5.50
N GLN A 132 8.20 -9.40 6.16
CA GLN A 132 7.79 -8.93 7.49
C GLN A 132 6.39 -8.29 7.49
N PHE A 133 6.03 -7.55 6.44
CA PHE A 133 4.68 -6.99 6.28
C PHE A 133 3.62 -8.09 6.14
N LEU A 134 3.90 -9.13 5.34
CA LEU A 134 3.00 -10.27 5.22
C LEU A 134 2.79 -10.96 6.58
N ARG A 135 3.87 -11.27 7.30
CA ARG A 135 3.77 -11.88 8.63
C ARG A 135 3.08 -10.99 9.67
N GLN A 136 3.22 -9.67 9.55
CA GLN A 136 2.49 -8.74 10.41
C GLN A 136 0.99 -8.83 10.13
N MET A 137 0.60 -8.89 8.86
CA MET A 137 -0.79 -9.00 8.44
C MET A 137 -1.41 -10.33 8.85
N GLU A 138 -0.72 -11.45 8.64
CA GLU A 138 -1.14 -12.79 9.09
C GLU A 138 -1.39 -12.80 10.60
N ARG A 139 -0.43 -12.33 11.41
CA ARG A 139 -0.60 -12.27 12.88
C ARG A 139 -1.78 -11.42 13.32
N LYS A 140 -2.01 -10.26 12.69
CA LYS A 140 -3.17 -9.42 13.01
C LYS A 140 -4.47 -10.13 12.60
N TYR A 141 -4.50 -10.83 11.47
CA TYR A 141 -5.68 -11.59 11.04
C TYR A 141 -5.96 -12.79 11.95
N ASP A 142 -4.91 -13.51 12.39
CA ASP A 142 -5.03 -14.62 13.34
C ASP A 142 -5.53 -14.15 14.71
N GLN A 143 -5.14 -12.96 15.14
CA GLN A 143 -5.51 -12.41 16.44
C GLN A 143 -6.92 -11.81 16.46
N TYR A 144 -7.30 -11.08 15.42
CA TYR A 144 -8.55 -10.29 15.40
C TYR A 144 -9.62 -10.83 14.45
N HIS A 145 -9.27 -11.76 13.56
CA HIS A 145 -10.15 -12.32 12.52
C HIS A 145 -10.89 -11.26 11.70
N GLU A 146 -10.26 -10.11 11.48
CA GLU A 146 -10.83 -9.00 10.74
C GLU A 146 -10.69 -9.23 9.22
N GLU A 147 -11.83 -9.27 8.52
CA GLU A 147 -11.86 -9.45 7.06
C GLU A 147 -11.10 -8.35 6.29
N LEU A 148 -10.98 -7.14 6.85
CA LEU A 148 -10.25 -6.02 6.23
C LEU A 148 -8.76 -6.28 6.06
N ILE A 149 -8.16 -7.13 6.89
CA ILE A 149 -6.72 -7.47 6.90
C ILE A 149 -6.47 -8.94 6.55
N LYS A 150 -7.45 -9.58 5.90
CA LYS A 150 -7.35 -10.95 5.42
C LYS A 150 -6.23 -11.10 4.38
N PRO A 151 -5.24 -11.98 4.61
CA PRO A 151 -4.21 -12.29 3.62
C PRO A 151 -4.85 -12.72 2.30
N THR A 152 -4.20 -12.52 1.16
CA THR A 152 -4.76 -12.96 -0.13
C THR A 152 -3.68 -13.60 -0.99
N THR A 153 -4.10 -14.40 -1.97
CA THR A 153 -3.19 -15.00 -2.97
C THR A 153 -2.35 -13.94 -3.68
N ILE A 154 -2.94 -12.75 -3.93
CA ILE A 154 -2.26 -11.61 -4.54
C ILE A 154 -1.05 -11.17 -3.70
N LEU A 155 -1.15 -11.18 -2.37
CA LEU A 155 -0.01 -10.84 -1.50
C LEU A 155 1.13 -11.86 -1.60
N TYR A 156 0.82 -13.16 -1.53
CA TYR A 156 1.85 -14.20 -1.67
C TYR A 156 2.51 -14.14 -3.04
N ASN A 157 1.73 -13.99 -4.11
CA ASN A 157 2.25 -13.85 -5.47
C ASN A 157 3.16 -12.62 -5.61
N ALA A 158 2.79 -11.48 -5.01
CA ALA A 158 3.63 -10.28 -5.00
C ALA A 158 4.96 -10.50 -4.27
N LEU A 159 4.94 -11.23 -3.15
CA LEU A 159 6.15 -11.53 -2.39
C LEU A 159 7.05 -12.56 -3.10
N ILE A 160 6.48 -13.56 -3.76
CA ILE A 160 7.23 -14.52 -4.57
C ILE A 160 7.92 -13.79 -5.74
N ASP A 161 7.21 -12.88 -6.44
CA ASP A 161 7.80 -12.03 -7.48
C ASP A 161 8.89 -11.11 -6.92
N ALA A 162 8.72 -10.57 -5.70
CA ALA A 162 9.74 -9.80 -5.01
C ALA A 162 11.03 -10.59 -4.78
N TYR A 163 10.93 -11.83 -4.26
CA TYR A 163 12.10 -12.69 -4.08
C TYR A 163 12.73 -13.09 -5.42
N ALA A 164 11.95 -13.40 -6.45
CA ALA A 164 12.48 -13.74 -7.78
C ALA A 164 13.37 -12.63 -8.37
N ARG A 165 13.00 -11.35 -8.12
CA ARG A 165 13.74 -10.15 -8.53
C ARG A 165 14.91 -9.78 -7.62
N SER A 166 14.96 -10.33 -6.42
CA SER A 166 15.99 -10.02 -5.42
C SER A 166 17.39 -10.47 -5.86
N PRO A 167 18.46 -9.74 -5.48
CA PRO A 167 19.84 -10.17 -5.72
C PRO A 167 20.31 -11.33 -4.81
N LEU A 168 19.45 -11.81 -3.91
CA LEU A 168 19.76 -12.90 -2.98
C LEU A 168 20.13 -14.21 -3.70
N VAL A 169 21.09 -14.95 -3.13
CA VAL A 169 21.54 -16.24 -3.66
C VAL A 169 20.52 -17.34 -3.37
N ASP A 170 19.85 -17.27 -2.21
CA ASP A 170 18.81 -18.20 -1.75
C ASP A 170 17.40 -17.84 -2.25
N LYS A 171 17.28 -16.92 -3.23
CA LYS A 171 15.99 -16.40 -3.69
C LYS A 171 14.99 -17.46 -4.15
N ALA A 172 15.45 -18.51 -4.82
CA ALA A 172 14.61 -19.60 -5.29
C ALA A 172 14.09 -20.45 -4.12
N GLU A 173 14.94 -20.69 -3.12
CA GLU A 173 14.56 -21.41 -1.90
C GLU A 173 13.54 -20.62 -1.09
N ARG A 174 13.74 -19.30 -0.95
CA ARG A 174 12.79 -18.39 -0.30
C ARG A 174 11.44 -18.33 -1.02
N ALA A 175 11.45 -18.19 -2.34
CA ALA A 175 10.24 -18.22 -3.15
C ALA A 175 9.48 -19.55 -3.02
N HIS A 176 10.21 -20.67 -3.00
CA HIS A 176 9.62 -21.99 -2.78
C HIS A 176 9.04 -22.14 -1.35
N ALA A 177 9.76 -21.66 -0.33
CA ALA A 177 9.29 -21.69 1.06
C ALA A 177 7.96 -20.92 1.23
N LEU A 178 7.82 -19.77 0.55
CA LEU A 178 6.56 -19.01 0.55
C LEU A 178 5.41 -19.75 -0.14
N LEU A 179 5.69 -20.48 -1.23
CA LEU A 179 4.67 -21.32 -1.87
C LEU A 179 4.23 -22.46 -0.93
N VAL A 180 5.16 -23.08 -0.21
CA VAL A 180 4.83 -24.09 0.80
C VAL A 180 3.99 -23.49 1.92
N GLN A 181 4.39 -22.34 2.47
CA GLN A 181 3.62 -21.63 3.48
C GLN A 181 2.20 -21.31 2.98
N MET A 182 2.05 -20.83 1.75
CA MET A 182 0.74 -20.55 1.13
C MET A 182 -0.14 -21.80 1.05
N ARG A 183 0.44 -22.96 0.71
CA ARG A 183 -0.29 -24.25 0.71
C ARG A 183 -0.72 -24.66 2.11
N GLU A 184 0.19 -24.62 3.07
CA GLU A 184 -0.11 -24.95 4.47
C GLU A 184 -1.22 -24.05 5.02
N GLN A 185 -1.18 -22.74 4.69
CA GLN A 185 -2.23 -21.80 5.07
C GLN A 185 -3.56 -22.12 4.38
N SER A 186 -3.54 -22.63 3.14
CA SER A 186 -4.76 -23.03 2.41
C SER A 186 -5.42 -24.31 2.93
N ASP A 187 -4.67 -25.16 3.64
CA ASP A 187 -5.17 -26.39 4.26
C ASP A 187 -5.88 -26.11 5.61
N ILE A 188 -5.73 -24.91 6.17
CA ILE A 188 -6.44 -24.48 7.38
C ILE A 188 -7.92 -24.23 7.03
N GLU A 189 -8.83 -24.79 7.84
CA GLU A 189 -10.26 -24.59 7.68
C GLU A 189 -10.64 -23.09 7.67
N GLY A 190 -11.39 -22.67 6.66
CA GLY A 190 -11.73 -21.26 6.44
C GLY A 190 -10.68 -20.44 5.67
N ARG A 191 -9.55 -21.04 5.25
CA ARG A 191 -8.51 -20.41 4.40
C ARG A 191 -8.33 -21.05 3.02
N GLU A 192 -9.29 -21.83 2.58
CA GLU A 192 -9.31 -22.46 1.25
C GLU A 192 -9.14 -21.46 0.09
N TYR A 193 -9.43 -20.18 0.32
CA TYR A 193 -9.23 -19.11 -0.65
C TYR A 193 -7.74 -18.78 -0.93
N LEU A 194 -6.79 -19.32 -0.16
CA LEU A 194 -5.34 -19.12 -0.32
C LEU A 194 -4.66 -20.17 -1.22
N GLN A 195 -5.42 -21.01 -1.92
CA GLN A 195 -4.85 -22.03 -2.81
C GLN A 195 -3.93 -21.40 -3.88
N PRO A 196 -2.71 -21.92 -4.09
CA PRO A 196 -1.81 -21.45 -5.15
C PRO A 196 -2.48 -21.49 -6.52
N ASP A 197 -2.34 -20.40 -7.29
CA ASP A 197 -2.90 -20.30 -8.63
C ASP A 197 -1.82 -20.51 -9.71
N VAL A 198 -2.24 -20.44 -10.98
CA VAL A 198 -1.32 -20.59 -12.14
C VAL A 198 -0.22 -19.53 -12.14
N ILE A 199 -0.45 -18.37 -11.52
CA ILE A 199 0.53 -17.29 -11.41
C ILE A 199 1.59 -17.68 -10.37
N THR A 200 1.20 -18.25 -9.23
CA THR A 200 2.12 -18.72 -8.19
C THR A 200 3.18 -19.67 -8.75
N TYR A 201 2.79 -20.62 -9.61
CA TYR A 201 3.74 -21.57 -10.23
C TYR A 201 4.62 -20.94 -11.32
N LYS A 202 4.13 -19.93 -12.05
CA LYS A 202 4.90 -19.24 -13.10
C LYS A 202 6.04 -18.39 -12.54
N CYS A 203 5.97 -17.98 -11.29
CA CYS A 203 7.04 -17.17 -10.67
C CYS A 203 8.26 -18.01 -10.21
N ILE A 204 8.17 -19.34 -10.25
CA ILE A 204 9.19 -20.25 -9.70
C ILE A 204 10.01 -20.97 -10.81
N TRP A 205 9.54 -20.97 -12.06
CA TRP A 205 10.18 -21.61 -13.22
C TRP A 205 10.55 -20.58 -14.30
#